data_AF-A0A7Y5RLJ1-F1
#
_entry.id   AF-A0A7Y5RLJ1-F1
#
_cell.length_a   1.000
_cell.length_b   1.000
_cell.length_c   1.000
_cell.angle_alpha   90.00
_cell.angle_beta   90.00
_cell.angle_gamma   90.00
#
_symmetry.space_group_name_H-M   'P 1'
#
loop_
_entity.id
_entity.type
_entity.pdbx_description
1 polymer ?
#
loop_
_entity_poly.entity_id
_entity_poly.type
_entity_poly.pdbx_seq_one_letter_code
_entity_poly.pdbx_strand_id
1 'polypeptide(L)'
;MSDVRPLRPPSSRRVFVARLLAAYALARVVSTTILLVVLPRQVPSSMTGGDGVPVTYFSFTALWDGEWYGTIAHTGYPDVLPIGDAGRVGQNPWAFYPLFPLLSRLGMTVTGLGFPTVASTIALLCGVGAAVLMGLLLRERIG
;
A
#
# COMPACT_ATOMS: atom_id res chain seq x y z
N MET A 1 15.37 10.71 49.91
CA MET A 1 14.06 11.18 49.42
C MET A 1 14.07 11.06 47.91
N SER A 2 13.57 9.95 47.35
CA SER A 2 13.55 9.72 45.90
C SER A 2 12.41 10.51 45.26
N ASP A 3 12.78 11.45 44.41
CA ASP A 3 11.90 12.30 43.61
C ASP A 3 11.13 11.42 42.61
N VAL A 4 9.94 10.97 43.00
CA VAL A 4 9.04 10.24 42.11
C VAL A 4 8.43 11.25 41.16
N ARG A 5 9.05 11.41 39.98
CA ARG A 5 8.44 12.17 38.89
C ARG A 5 7.03 11.63 38.64
N PRO A 6 5.98 12.47 38.71
CA PRO A 6 4.64 12.02 38.38
C PRO A 6 4.62 11.54 36.92
N LEU A 7 4.19 10.30 36.71
CA LEU A 7 3.89 9.77 35.38
C LEU A 7 2.92 10.74 34.72
N ARG A 8 3.30 11.31 33.56
CA ARG A 8 2.43 12.22 32.81
C ARG A 8 1.08 11.51 32.60
N PRO A 9 -0.05 12.17 32.89
CA PRO A 9 -1.35 11.56 32.66
C PRO A 9 -1.45 11.14 31.18
N PRO A 10 -2.01 9.96 30.89
CA PRO A 10 -2.09 9.47 29.52
C PRO A 10 -2.80 10.51 28.67
N SER A 11 -2.15 10.94 27.57
CA SER A 11 -2.73 11.93 26.66
C SER A 11 -4.12 11.46 26.23
N SER A 12 -5.08 12.39 26.11
CA SER A 12 -6.44 12.04 25.68
C SER A 12 -6.42 11.21 24.39
N ARG A 13 -7.40 10.32 24.21
CA ARG A 13 -7.47 9.43 23.03
C ARG A 13 -7.35 10.22 21.72
N ARG A 14 -7.94 11.42 21.66
CA ARG A 14 -7.87 12.31 20.50
C ARG A 14 -6.44 12.79 20.22
N VAL A 15 -5.72 13.23 21.24
CA VAL A 15 -4.32 13.68 21.12
C VAL A 15 -3.42 12.51 20.71
N PHE A 16 -3.67 11.32 21.27
CA PHE A 16 -2.92 10.12 20.89
C PHE A 16 -3.13 9.73 19.43
N VAL A 17 -4.39 9.68 18.96
CA VAL A 17 -4.70 9.41 17.55
C VAL A 17 -4.09 10.48 16.64
N ALA A 18 -4.17 11.76 17.00
CA ALA A 18 -3.54 12.83 16.22
C ALA A 18 -2.02 12.63 16.08
N ARG A 19 -1.33 12.18 17.13
CA ARG A 19 0.10 11.85 17.08
C ARG A 19 0.39 10.67 16.15
N LEU A 20 -0.44 9.62 16.18
CA LEU A 20 -0.30 8.48 15.27
C LEU A 20 -0.48 8.90 13.81
N LEU A 21 -1.49 9.74 13.54
CA LEU A 21 -1.72 10.28 12.20
C LEU A 21 -0.56 11.16 11.73
N ALA A 22 -0.02 12.01 12.61
CA ALA A 22 1.14 12.84 12.29
C ALA A 22 2.39 11.98 12.02
N ALA A 23 2.63 10.94 12.82
CA ALA A 23 3.74 10.00 12.61
C ALA A 23 3.58 9.22 11.30
N TYR A 24 2.37 8.74 10.99
CA TYR A 24 2.06 8.07 9.72
C TYR A 24 2.29 9.00 8.54
N ALA A 25 1.79 10.24 8.62
CA ALA A 25 1.98 11.25 7.58
C ALA A 25 3.46 11.55 7.35
N LEU A 26 4.26 11.73 8.42
CA LEU A 26 5.70 11.93 8.32
C LEU A 26 6.38 10.73 7.64
N ALA A 27 6.03 9.51 8.02
CA ALA A 27 6.55 8.30 7.37
C ALA A 27 6.19 8.25 5.88
N ARG A 28 4.97 8.66 5.50
CA ARG A 28 4.55 8.76 4.10
C ARG A 28 5.28 9.85 3.32
N VAL A 29 5.60 10.99 3.96
CA VAL A 29 6.47 12.02 3.35
C VAL A 29 7.83 11.42 3.05
N VAL A 30 8.46 10.75 4.02
CA VAL A 30 9.77 10.10 3.81
C VAL A 30 9.72 9.07 2.67
N SER A 31 8.77 8.14 2.69
CA SER A 31 8.64 7.13 1.62
C SER A 31 8.37 7.77 0.26
N THR A 32 7.50 8.77 0.19
CA THR A 32 7.20 9.51 -1.05
C THR A 32 8.43 10.24 -1.57
N THR A 33 9.20 10.91 -0.71
CA THR A 33 10.46 11.57 -1.10
C THR A 33 11.45 10.56 -1.67
N ILE A 34 11.62 9.40 -1.04
CA ILE A 34 12.50 8.34 -1.56
C ILE A 34 12.05 7.92 -2.97
N LEU A 35 10.75 7.66 -3.16
CA LEU A 35 10.21 7.29 -4.47
C LEU A 35 10.44 8.39 -5.51
N LEU A 36 10.19 9.66 -5.17
CA LEU A 36 10.40 10.78 -6.08
C LEU A 36 11.88 10.99 -6.44
N VAL A 37 12.80 10.76 -5.50
CA VAL A 37 14.25 10.83 -5.74
C VAL A 37 14.71 9.71 -6.67
N VAL A 38 14.13 8.51 -6.54
CA VAL A 38 14.48 7.34 -7.36
C VAL A 38 13.78 7.36 -8.72
N LEU A 39 12.59 7.97 -8.82
CA LEU A 39 11.72 7.96 -10.00
C LEU A 39 12.45 8.23 -11.33
N PRO A 40 13.33 9.24 -11.47
CA PRO A 40 14.02 9.52 -12.73
C PRO A 40 14.97 8.40 -13.20
N ARG A 41 15.31 7.45 -12.32
CA ARG A 41 16.16 6.30 -12.61
C ARG A 41 15.36 5.04 -12.92
N GLN A 42 14.04 5.06 -12.74
CA GLN A 42 13.19 3.93 -13.06
C GLN A 42 13.05 3.81 -14.59
N VAL A 43 13.51 2.70 -15.14
CA VAL A 43 13.37 2.39 -16.56
C VAL A 43 11.90 2.05 -16.85
N PRO A 44 11.29 2.62 -17.92
CA PRO A 44 9.97 2.23 -18.37
C PRO A 44 9.91 0.72 -18.70
N SER A 45 8.81 0.09 -18.34
CA SER A 45 8.53 -1.32 -18.64
C SER A 45 7.03 -1.56 -18.76
N SER A 46 6.63 -2.81 -19.07
CA SER A 46 5.23 -3.23 -19.04
C SER A 46 4.53 -2.89 -17.71
N MET A 47 5.24 -2.96 -16.59
CA MET A 47 4.71 -2.66 -15.24
C MET A 47 4.54 -1.16 -14.95
N THR A 48 5.01 -0.28 -15.84
CA THR A 48 4.95 1.19 -15.64
C THR A 48 4.08 1.91 -16.67
N GLY A 49 3.25 1.16 -17.39
CA GLY A 49 2.41 1.68 -18.47
C GLY A 49 2.91 1.34 -19.88
N GLY A 50 4.03 0.63 -20.01
CA GLY A 50 4.58 0.16 -21.27
C GLY A 50 5.91 0.80 -21.65
N ASP A 51 6.58 0.18 -22.62
CA ASP A 51 7.84 0.67 -23.16
C ASP A 51 7.64 2.05 -23.82
N GLY A 52 8.48 3.01 -23.46
CA GLY A 52 8.40 4.39 -23.97
C GLY A 52 7.37 5.30 -23.27
N VAL A 53 6.61 4.78 -22.31
CA VAL A 53 5.71 5.62 -21.48
C VAL A 53 6.48 6.18 -20.28
N PRO A 54 6.45 7.50 -20.02
CA PRO A 54 7.11 8.08 -18.86
C PRO A 54 6.59 7.49 -17.55
N VAL A 55 7.51 7.07 -16.68
CA VAL A 55 7.16 6.57 -15.34
C VAL A 55 6.65 7.73 -14.50
N THR A 56 5.46 7.57 -13.93
CA THR A 56 4.82 8.55 -13.04
C THR A 56 4.93 8.07 -11.60
N TYR A 57 4.66 8.94 -10.62
CA TYR A 57 4.60 8.51 -9.22
C TYR A 57 3.63 7.35 -9.00
N PHE A 58 2.43 7.42 -9.58
CA PHE A 58 1.42 6.37 -9.38
C PHE A 58 1.81 5.06 -10.07
N SER A 59 2.29 5.09 -11.30
CA SER A 59 2.79 3.86 -11.93
C SER A 59 4.01 3.30 -11.18
N PHE A 60 4.84 4.16 -10.59
CA PHE A 60 5.91 3.70 -9.70
C PHE A 60 5.38 2.95 -8.46
N THR A 61 4.34 3.48 -7.81
CA THR A 61 3.76 2.82 -6.63
C THR A 61 3.08 1.48 -6.92
N ALA A 62 2.83 1.16 -8.19
CA ALA A 62 2.14 -0.06 -8.62
C ALA A 62 3.05 -1.12 -9.28
N LEU A 63 4.38 -0.92 -9.32
CA LEU A 63 5.30 -1.95 -9.83
C LEU A 63 5.29 -3.23 -8.96
N TRP A 64 5.93 -4.27 -9.49
CA TRP A 64 6.17 -5.55 -8.81
C TRP A 64 4.85 -6.25 -8.50
N ASP A 65 4.58 -6.52 -7.23
CA ASP A 65 3.35 -7.17 -6.79
C ASP A 65 2.09 -6.34 -7.09
N GLY A 66 2.24 -5.02 -7.27
CA GLY A 66 1.13 -4.17 -7.73
C GLY A 66 0.62 -4.56 -9.12
N GLU A 67 1.49 -5.05 -10.01
CA GLU A 67 1.12 -5.51 -11.36
C GLU A 67 0.20 -6.74 -11.30
N TRP A 68 0.49 -7.68 -10.39
CA TRP A 68 -0.34 -8.86 -10.20
C TRP A 68 -1.73 -8.48 -9.69
N TYR A 69 -1.81 -7.55 -8.74
CA TYR A 69 -3.10 -7.01 -8.30
C TYR A 69 -3.82 -6.24 -9.41
N GLY A 70 -3.10 -5.48 -10.24
CA GLY A 70 -3.64 -4.79 -11.40
C GLY A 70 -4.24 -5.75 -12.41
N THR A 71 -3.51 -6.83 -12.72
CA THR A 71 -3.98 -7.93 -13.58
C THR A 71 -5.29 -8.49 -13.02
N ILE A 72 -5.35 -8.87 -11.75
CA ILE A 72 -6.58 -9.42 -11.13
C ILE A 72 -7.72 -8.38 -11.16
N ALA A 73 -7.41 -7.11 -10.91
CA ALA A 73 -8.38 -6.03 -10.91
C ALA A 73 -8.94 -5.71 -12.31
N HIS A 74 -8.19 -6.01 -13.39
CA HIS A 74 -8.65 -5.83 -14.76
C HIS A 74 -9.29 -7.11 -15.33
N THR A 75 -8.57 -8.23 -15.29
CA THR A 75 -8.93 -9.46 -16.02
C THR A 75 -9.38 -10.60 -15.11
N GLY A 76 -9.18 -10.50 -13.80
CA GLY A 76 -9.57 -11.54 -12.83
C GLY A 76 -8.50 -12.60 -12.63
N TYR A 77 -8.88 -13.73 -12.02
CA TYR A 77 -7.99 -14.88 -11.87
C TYR A 77 -8.04 -15.74 -13.13
N PRO A 78 -6.91 -16.31 -13.59
CA PRO A 78 -6.92 -17.19 -14.73
C PRO A 78 -7.57 -18.54 -14.37
N ASP A 79 -8.35 -19.08 -15.30
CA ASP A 79 -8.98 -20.41 -15.17
C ASP A 79 -7.96 -21.54 -15.36
N VAL A 80 -6.89 -21.28 -16.11
CA VAL A 80 -5.82 -22.24 -16.41
C VAL A 80 -4.50 -21.71 -15.87
N LEU A 81 -3.83 -22.51 -15.05
CA LEU A 81 -2.54 -22.15 -14.48
C LEU A 81 -1.41 -22.41 -15.49
N PRO A 82 -0.42 -21.50 -15.60
CA PRO A 82 0.73 -21.72 -16.44
C PRO A 82 1.56 -22.89 -15.88
N ILE A 83 1.90 -23.85 -16.74
CA ILE A 83 2.81 -24.95 -16.42
C ILE A 83 4.11 -24.70 -17.17
N GLY A 84 5.23 -24.59 -16.43
CA GLY A 84 6.56 -24.41 -17.02
C GLY A 84 7.16 -25.72 -17.53
N ASP A 85 8.29 -25.62 -18.22
CA ASP A 85 8.95 -26.75 -18.91
C ASP A 85 9.30 -27.94 -18.01
N ALA A 86 9.51 -27.69 -16.71
CA ALA A 86 9.76 -28.72 -15.71
C ALA A 86 8.47 -29.39 -15.18
N GLY A 87 7.31 -29.12 -15.79
CA GLY A 87 6.01 -29.64 -15.37
C GLY A 87 5.45 -29.02 -14.08
N ARG A 88 6.00 -27.88 -13.63
CA ARG A 88 5.59 -27.19 -12.39
C ARG A 88 4.77 -25.96 -12.71
N VAL A 89 3.82 -25.64 -11.82
CA VAL A 89 3.05 -24.39 -11.90
C VAL A 89 4.00 -23.18 -11.81
N GLY A 90 3.91 -22.28 -12.79
CA GLY A 90 4.68 -21.05 -12.85
C GLY A 90 4.11 -19.92 -11.99
N GLN A 91 4.78 -18.77 -11.99
CA GLN A 91 4.28 -17.56 -11.32
C GLN A 91 2.94 -17.13 -11.94
N ASN A 92 1.95 -16.86 -11.09
CA ASN A 92 0.61 -16.55 -11.54
C ASN A 92 -0.23 -15.80 -10.47
N PRO A 93 -1.36 -15.19 -10.86
CA PRO A 93 -2.20 -14.40 -9.96
C PRO A 93 -2.80 -15.12 -8.75
N TRP A 94 -2.91 -16.46 -8.76
CA TRP A 94 -3.47 -17.21 -7.62
C TRP A 94 -2.63 -17.11 -6.34
N ALA A 95 -1.40 -16.62 -6.42
CA ALA A 95 -0.58 -16.32 -5.25
C ALA A 95 -1.07 -15.10 -4.43
N PHE A 96 -2.02 -14.32 -4.94
CA PHE A 96 -2.47 -13.06 -4.34
C PHE A 96 -3.93 -13.15 -3.87
N TYR A 97 -4.23 -12.59 -2.69
CA TYR A 97 -5.58 -12.62 -2.11
C TYR A 97 -6.55 -11.67 -2.84
N PRO A 98 -7.86 -12.02 -2.92
CA PRO A 98 -8.81 -11.35 -3.81
C PRO A 98 -9.35 -10.02 -3.31
N LEU A 99 -9.30 -9.74 -2.00
CA LEU A 99 -9.99 -8.57 -1.43
C LEU A 99 -9.47 -7.25 -2.02
N PHE A 100 -8.15 -7.05 -2.01
CA PHE A 100 -7.54 -5.81 -2.49
C PHE A 100 -7.77 -5.52 -3.98
N PRO A 101 -7.57 -6.46 -4.93
CA PRO A 101 -7.81 -6.19 -6.33
C PRO A 101 -9.30 -6.03 -6.66
N LEU A 102 -10.21 -6.71 -5.95
CA LEU A 102 -11.65 -6.51 -6.12
C LEU A 102 -12.12 -5.14 -5.60
N LEU A 103 -11.61 -4.69 -4.46
CA LEU A 103 -11.86 -3.32 -3.97
C LEU A 103 -11.30 -2.28 -4.94
N SER A 104 -10.12 -2.53 -5.51
CA SER A 104 -9.52 -1.65 -6.51
C SER A 104 -10.35 -1.60 -7.79
N ARG A 105 -10.88 -2.75 -8.26
CA ARG A 105 -11.82 -2.82 -9.38
C ARG A 105 -13.06 -1.97 -9.11
N LEU A 106 -13.70 -2.13 -7.95
CA LEU A 106 -14.85 -1.32 -7.57
C LEU A 106 -14.50 0.17 -7.53
N GLY A 107 -13.35 0.53 -6.94
CA GLY A 107 -12.88 1.91 -6.89
C GLY A 107 -12.66 2.50 -8.29
N MET A 108 -12.09 1.74 -9.24
CA MET A 108 -11.96 2.17 -10.64
C MET A 108 -13.34 2.39 -11.27
N THR A 109 -14.30 1.48 -11.07
CA THR A 109 -15.67 1.63 -11.58
C THR A 109 -16.36 2.89 -11.03
N VAL A 110 -16.17 3.20 -9.75
CA VAL A 110 -16.82 4.35 -9.10
C VAL A 110 -16.15 5.68 -9.49
N THR A 111 -14.83 5.71 -9.61
CA THR A 111 -14.07 6.96 -9.79
C THR A 111 -13.71 7.27 -11.24
N GLY A 112 -13.71 6.27 -12.13
CA GLY A 112 -13.18 6.37 -13.49
C GLY A 112 -11.66 6.49 -13.57
N LEU A 113 -10.94 6.41 -12.44
CA LEU A 113 -9.49 6.50 -12.39
C LEU A 113 -8.83 5.14 -12.69
N GLY A 114 -7.57 5.18 -13.12
CA GLY A 114 -6.78 3.98 -13.39
C GLY A 114 -6.34 3.24 -12.13
N PHE A 115 -6.01 1.95 -12.29
CA PHE A 115 -5.61 1.08 -11.19
C PHE A 115 -4.49 1.65 -10.30
N PRO A 116 -3.37 2.20 -10.84
CA PRO A 116 -2.28 2.69 -9.99
C PRO A 116 -2.71 3.80 -9.03
N THR A 117 -3.64 4.68 -9.46
CA THR A 117 -4.16 5.74 -8.60
C THR A 117 -5.10 5.17 -7.54
N VAL A 118 -6.08 4.37 -7.96
CA VAL A 118 -7.09 3.81 -7.04
C VAL A 118 -6.47 2.89 -6.00
N ALA A 119 -5.65 1.93 -6.44
CA ALA A 119 -5.03 0.94 -5.56
C ALA A 119 -4.08 1.59 -4.54
N SER A 120 -3.27 2.56 -4.97
CA SER A 120 -2.37 3.29 -4.07
C SER A 120 -3.14 4.15 -3.06
N THR A 121 -4.26 4.77 -3.45
CA THR A 121 -5.14 5.49 -2.52
C THR A 121 -5.77 4.54 -1.50
N ILE A 122 -6.29 3.38 -1.94
CA ILE A 122 -6.85 2.37 -1.02
C ILE A 122 -5.77 1.91 -0.03
N ALA A 123 -4.58 1.56 -0.51
CA ALA A 123 -3.46 1.14 0.33
C ALA A 123 -3.05 2.22 1.36
N LEU A 124 -3.03 3.49 0.94
CA LEU A 124 -2.77 4.62 1.83
C LEU A 124 -3.82 4.72 2.96
N LEU A 125 -5.10 4.64 2.62
CA LEU A 125 -6.20 4.72 3.59
C LEU A 125 -6.21 3.52 4.54
N CYS A 126 -5.97 2.30 4.03
CA CYS A 126 -5.80 1.11 4.84
C CYS A 126 -4.61 1.25 5.79
N GLY A 127 -3.51 1.86 5.35
CA GLY A 127 -2.35 2.14 6.20
C GLY A 127 -2.67 3.11 7.34
N VAL A 128 -3.46 4.16 7.08
CA VAL A 128 -3.98 5.05 8.13
C VAL A 128 -4.80 4.27 9.15
N GLY A 129 -5.74 3.45 8.67
CA GLY A 129 -6.57 2.59 9.53
C GLY A 129 -5.73 1.64 10.38
N ALA A 130 -4.76 0.95 9.77
CA ALA A 130 -3.85 0.04 10.46
C ALA A 130 -3.02 0.75 11.53
N ALA A 131 -2.45 1.93 11.24
CA ALA A 131 -1.67 2.70 12.21
C ALA A 131 -2.50 3.09 13.44
N VAL A 132 -3.74 3.54 13.23
CA VAL A 132 -4.66 3.90 14.32
C VAL A 132 -5.08 2.67 15.12
N LEU A 133 -5.50 1.59 14.45
CA LEU A 133 -5.95 0.37 15.12
C LEU A 133 -4.83 -0.26 15.95
N MET A 134 -3.63 -0.41 15.37
CA MET A 134 -2.47 -0.94 16.07
C MET A 134 -2.04 -0.04 17.23
N GLY A 135 -2.00 1.28 17.02
CA GLY A 135 -1.66 2.20 18.09
C GLY A 135 -2.66 2.16 19.25
N LEU A 136 -3.96 2.02 18.97
CA LEU A 136 -4.98 1.88 20.02
C LEU A 136 -4.89 0.53 20.74
N LEU A 137 -4.69 -0.56 20.00
CA LEU A 137 -4.53 -1.91 20.57
C LEU A 137 -3.33 -1.98 21.52
N LEU A 138 -2.22 -1.34 21.14
CA LEU A 138 -0.98 -1.37 21.88
C LEU A 138 -0.90 -0.32 22.99
N ARG A 139 -1.81 0.66 23.02
CA ARG A 139 -1.78 1.76 23.98
C ARG A 139 -1.73 1.30 25.43
N GLU A 140 -2.43 0.21 25.76
CA GLU A 140 -2.50 -0.34 27.13
C GLU A 140 -1.28 -1.21 27.50
N ARG A 141 -0.44 -1.56 26.52
CA ARG A 141 0.72 -2.45 26.71
C ARG A 141 2.05 -1.71 26.71
N ILE A 142 2.12 -0.54 26.09
CA ILE A 142 3.34 0.27 25.94
C ILE A 142 3.24 1.60 26.72
N GLY A 143 2.09 1.87 27.36
CA GLY A 143 1.78 3.12 28.06
C GLY A 143 1.67 2.96 29.57
#